data_AF-A0AAU6QDU9-F1
#
_entry.id   AF-A0AAU6QDU9-F1
#
_cell.length_a   1.000
_cell.length_b   1.000
_cell.length_c   1.000
_cell.angle_alpha   90.00
_cell.angle_beta   90.00
_cell.angle_gamma   90.00
#
_symmetry.space_group_name_H-M   'P 1'
#
loop_
_entity.id
_entity.type
_entity.pdbx_description
1 polymer ?
#
loop_
_entity_poly.entity_id
_entity_poly.type
_entity_poly.pdbx_seq_one_letter_code
_entity_poly.pdbx_strand_id
1 'polypeptide(L)'
;MYMIFLILILILILILILNLSMKLFNLEKEKLISFECGFNLFIFPRNSFSIQFFKILLIFLIFDIEIIIILPLIFIKNLIFFNMIMMFMFFFLLILGLFFEMIEGSLNWLN
;
A
#
# COMPACT_ATOMS: atom_id res chain seq x y z
N MET A 1 -20.31 -0.12 22.10
CA MET A 1 -19.36 -0.22 20.98
C MET A 1 -19.67 -1.42 20.07
N TYR A 2 -19.74 -2.65 20.60
CA TYR A 2 -20.09 -3.85 19.81
C TYR A 2 -21.44 -3.76 19.08
N MET A 3 -22.48 -3.23 19.75
CA MET A 3 -23.81 -3.02 19.13
C MET A 3 -23.77 -2.03 17.96
N ILE A 4 -22.91 -1.01 18.02
CA ILE A 4 -22.76 -0.02 16.94
C ILE A 4 -22.08 -0.68 15.73
N PHE A 5 -21.08 -1.53 15.97
CA PHE A 5 -20.40 -2.28 14.92
C PHE A 5 -21.33 -3.28 14.22
N LEU A 6 -22.18 -3.98 14.98
CA LEU A 6 -23.22 -4.86 14.43
C LEU A 6 -24.21 -4.11 13.54
N ILE A 7 -24.68 -2.94 13.99
CA ILE A 7 -25.61 -2.10 13.22
C ILE A 7 -24.97 -1.64 11.90
N LEU A 8 -23.70 -1.22 11.91
CA LEU A 8 -22.97 -0.81 10.71
C LEU A 8 -22.84 -1.94 9.68
N ILE A 9 -22.52 -3.15 10.14
CA ILE A 9 -22.43 -4.33 9.26
C ILE A 9 -23.80 -4.65 8.64
N LEU A 10 -24.86 -4.61 9.44
CA LEU A 10 -26.23 -4.85 8.95
C LEU A 10 -26.64 -3.83 7.89
N ILE A 11 -26.32 -2.55 8.09
CA ILE A 11 -26.58 -1.49 7.12
C ILE A 11 -25.81 -1.73 5.81
N LEU A 12 -24.53 -2.10 5.89
CA LEU A 12 -23.72 -2.43 4.71
C LEU A 12 -24.30 -3.60 3.91
N ILE A 13 -24.72 -4.66 4.61
CA ILE A 13 -25.34 -5.83 3.98
C ILE A 13 -26.66 -5.44 3.31
N LEU A 14 -27.49 -4.63 3.97
CA LEU A 14 -28.77 -4.16 3.42
C LEU A 14 -28.55 -3.36 2.13
N ILE A 15 -27.57 -2.45 2.11
CA ILE A 15 -27.22 -1.64 0.94
C ILE A 15 -26.76 -2.54 -0.23
N LEU A 16 -25.96 -3.57 0.05
CA LEU A 16 -25.52 -4.53 -0.97
C LEU A 16 -26.70 -5.30 -1.57
N ILE A 17 -27.64 -5.77 -0.75
CA ILE A 17 -28.82 -6.50 -1.21
C ILE A 17 -29.71 -5.61 -2.10
N LEU A 18 -29.93 -4.36 -1.68
CA LEU A 18 -30.71 -3.39 -2.46
C LEU A 18 -30.05 -3.06 -3.81
N ASN A 19 -28.72 -2.92 -3.85
CA ASN A 19 -28.00 -2.66 -5.09
C ASN A 19 -28.02 -3.85 -6.06
N LEU A 20 -27.96 -5.09 -5.53
CA LEU A 20 -28.03 -6.30 -6.34
C LEU A 20 -29.43 -6.54 -6.91
N SER A 21 -30.48 -6.30 -6.13
CA SER A 21 -31.86 -6.49 -6.59
C SER A 21 -32.25 -5.54 -7.72
N MET A 22 -31.73 -4.31 -7.72
CA MET A 22 -32.01 -3.30 -8.74
C MET A 22 -31.29 -3.53 -10.09
N LYS A 23 -30.19 -4.30 -10.12
CA LYS A 23 -29.27 -4.34 -11.28
C LYS A 23 -29.59 -5.41 -12.34
N LEU A 24 -30.69 -6.15 -12.19
CA LEU A 24 -30.93 -7.38 -12.95
C LEU A 24 -31.45 -7.22 -14.39
N PHE A 25 -31.80 -6.02 -14.87
CA PHE A 25 -32.75 -5.95 -15.99
C PHE A 25 -32.24 -5.63 -17.39
N ASN A 26 -30.99 -5.25 -17.65
CA ASN A 26 -30.46 -5.15 -19.03
C ASN A 26 -28.93 -5.10 -19.05
N LEU A 27 -28.28 -6.27 -19.01
CA LEU A 27 -26.84 -6.41 -19.21
C LEU A 27 -26.53 -6.46 -20.71
N GLU A 28 -26.42 -5.29 -21.34
CA GLU A 28 -25.89 -5.20 -22.70
C GLU A 28 -24.44 -5.66 -22.73
N LYS A 29 -24.05 -6.41 -23.78
CA LYS A 29 -22.69 -6.94 -23.93
C LYS A 29 -21.63 -5.84 -23.89
N GLU A 30 -21.92 -4.66 -24.44
CA GLU A 30 -21.02 -3.50 -24.44
C GLU A 30 -20.75 -2.96 -23.03
N LYS A 31 -21.74 -3.03 -22.13
CA LYS A 31 -21.60 -2.65 -20.71
C LYS A 31 -20.79 -3.66 -19.89
N LEU A 32 -20.59 -4.88 -20.43
CA LEU A 32 -19.84 -5.95 -19.79
C LEU A 32 -18.37 -6.00 -20.22
N ILE A 33 -17.97 -5.23 -21.24
CA ILE A 33 -16.59 -5.15 -21.72
C ILE A 33 -15.83 -4.06 -20.95
N SER A 34 -14.53 -4.24 -20.76
CA SER A 34 -13.66 -3.23 -20.14
C SER A 34 -13.60 -1.96 -20.98
N PHE A 35 -13.69 -0.81 -20.31
CA PHE A 35 -13.56 0.49 -20.98
C PHE A 35 -12.10 0.75 -21.41
N GLU A 36 -11.86 0.86 -22.72
CA GLU A 36 -10.60 1.33 -23.31
C GLU A 36 -10.85 2.53 -24.25
N CYS A 37 -11.43 3.61 -23.73
CA CYS A 37 -11.67 4.84 -24.50
C CYS A 37 -12.47 4.64 -25.81
N GLY A 38 -13.39 3.68 -25.83
CA GLY A 38 -14.23 3.36 -27.01
C GLY A 38 -13.59 2.38 -28.00
N PHE A 39 -12.39 1.86 -27.71
CA PHE A 39 -11.73 0.83 -28.50
C PHE A 39 -11.89 -0.56 -27.89
N ASN A 40 -11.70 -1.58 -28.72
CA ASN A 40 -11.55 -2.95 -28.25
C ASN A 40 -10.15 -3.16 -27.69
N LEU A 41 -10.05 -4.02 -26.69
CA LEU A 41 -8.79 -4.48 -26.07
C LEU A 41 -7.71 -4.76 -27.11
N PHE A 42 -6.73 -3.87 -27.20
CA PHE A 42 -5.56 -4.08 -28.08
C PHE A 42 -4.53 -5.03 -27.46
N ILE A 43 -4.56 -5.16 -26.14
CA ILE A 43 -3.53 -5.81 -25.34
C ILE A 43 -4.22 -6.63 -24.24
N PHE A 44 -3.66 -7.80 -23.90
CA PHE A 44 -4.17 -8.54 -22.76
C PHE A 44 -3.94 -7.75 -21.46
N PRO A 45 -4.89 -7.77 -20.51
CA PRO A 45 -4.78 -7.01 -19.26
C PRO A 45 -3.61 -7.46 -18.37
N ARG A 46 -2.99 -8.61 -18.66
CA ARG A 46 -1.81 -9.13 -17.96
C ARG A 46 -0.57 -8.94 -18.81
N ASN A 47 -0.08 -7.70 -18.84
CA ASN A 47 1.21 -7.38 -19.42
C ASN A 47 2.31 -7.33 -18.36
N SER A 48 3.55 -7.50 -18.80
CA SER A 48 4.73 -7.27 -17.96
C SER A 48 4.72 -5.82 -17.45
N PHE A 49 4.71 -5.68 -16.13
CA PHE A 49 4.79 -4.39 -15.46
C PHE A 49 6.25 -3.93 -15.36
N SER A 50 6.48 -2.64 -15.13
CA SER A 50 7.86 -2.14 -15.07
C SER A 50 8.57 -2.61 -13.79
N ILE A 51 9.82 -3.05 -13.94
CA ILE A 51 10.69 -3.52 -12.84
C ILE A 51 10.92 -2.43 -11.78
N GLN A 52 10.81 -1.16 -12.15
CA GLN A 52 11.00 -0.02 -11.25
C GLN A 52 10.04 -0.07 -10.05
N PHE A 53 8.77 -0.44 -10.26
CA PHE A 53 7.82 -0.57 -9.15
C PHE A 53 8.20 -1.69 -8.19
N PHE A 54 8.77 -2.77 -8.69
CA PHE A 54 9.25 -3.87 -7.85
C PHE A 54 10.41 -3.43 -6.96
N LYS A 55 11.34 -2.61 -7.49
CA LYS A 55 12.45 -2.04 -6.70
C LYS A 55 11.94 -1.15 -5.57
N ILE A 56 10.99 -0.26 -5.87
CA ILE A 56 10.37 0.62 -4.85
C ILE A 56 9.66 -0.20 -3.77
N LEU A 57 8.96 -1.27 -4.15
CA LEU A 57 8.27 -2.14 -3.20
C LEU A 57 9.24 -2.86 -2.25
N LEU A 58 10.37 -3.34 -2.76
CA LEU A 58 11.41 -3.96 -1.94
C LEU A 58 12.01 -2.98 -0.92
N ILE A 59 12.33 -1.76 -1.36
CA ILE A 59 12.84 -0.70 -0.48
C ILE A 59 11.81 -0.36 0.60
N PHE A 60 10.54 -0.20 0.22
CA PHE A 60 9.45 0.07 1.15
C PHE A 60 9.32 -1.03 2.21
N LEU A 61 9.42 -2.30 1.81
CA LEU A 61 9.32 -3.43 2.74
C LEU A 61 10.44 -3.43 3.78
N ILE A 62 11.68 -3.15 3.36
CA ILE A 62 12.82 -3.07 4.27
C ILE A 62 12.64 -1.91 5.24
N PHE A 63 12.24 -0.74 4.74
CA PHE A 63 12.01 0.45 5.57
C PHE A 63 10.87 0.26 6.58
N ASP A 64 9.81 -0.47 6.22
CA ASP A 64 8.70 -0.77 7.13
C ASP A 64 9.17 -1.67 8.31
N ILE A 65 10.04 -2.66 8.03
CA ILE A 65 10.66 -3.48 9.08
C ILE A 65 11.53 -2.63 10.02
N GLU A 66 12.27 -1.67 9.48
CA GLU A 66 13.11 -0.77 10.28
C GLU A 66 12.27 0.15 11.19
N ILE A 67 11.13 0.65 10.71
CA ILE A 67 10.19 1.42 11.53
C ILE A 67 9.62 0.56 12.66
N ILE A 68 9.27 -0.70 12.39
CA ILE A 68 8.77 -1.63 13.42
C ILE A 68 9.81 -1.79 14.54
N ILE A 69 11.10 -1.82 14.20
CA ILE A 69 12.20 -1.91 15.17
C ILE A 69 12.31 -0.61 16.00
N ILE A 70 12.05 0.56 15.40
CA ILE A 70 12.10 1.87 16.09
C ILE A 70 10.89 2.10 17.02
N LEU A 71 9.70 1.67 16.62
CA LEU A 71 8.45 1.94 17.33
C LEU A 71 8.45 1.64 18.84
N PRO A 72 8.98 0.50 19.34
CA PRO A 72 8.96 0.19 20.77
C PRO A 72 9.71 1.20 21.64
N LEU A 73 10.64 1.98 21.07
CA LEU A 73 11.47 2.91 21.83
C LEU A 73 10.68 4.11 22.36
N ILE A 74 9.55 4.44 21.74
CA ILE A 74 8.64 5.52 22.20
C ILE A 74 8.04 5.17 23.57
N PHE A 75 7.91 3.89 23.89
CA PHE A 75 7.32 3.41 25.15
C PHE A 75 8.35 3.30 26.29
N ILE A 76 9.65 3.47 26.03
CA ILE A 76 10.70 3.38 27.04
C ILE A 76 10.81 4.69 27.79
N LYS A 77 10.34 4.71 29.06
CA LYS A 77 10.35 5.92 29.91
C LYS A 77 11.73 6.30 30.44
N ASN A 78 12.59 5.32 30.73
CA ASN A 78 13.93 5.53 31.26
C ASN A 78 14.96 5.04 30.24
N LEU A 79 15.38 5.92 29.35
CA LEU A 79 16.42 5.63 28.38
C LEU A 79 17.80 5.78 29.04
N ILE A 80 18.55 4.69 29.08
CA ILE A 80 19.97 4.70 29.47
C ILE A 80 20.74 5.41 28.35
N PHE A 81 21.82 6.13 28.69
CA PHE A 81 22.67 6.83 27.71
C PHE A 81 23.11 5.94 26.54
N PHE A 82 23.38 4.66 26.82
CA PHE A 82 23.69 3.65 25.81
C PHE A 82 22.58 3.45 24.78
N ASN A 83 21.30 3.39 25.21
CA ASN A 83 20.16 3.25 24.31
C ASN A 83 19.99 4.46 23.40
N MET A 84 20.26 5.67 23.91
CA MET A 84 20.23 6.89 23.10
C MET A 84 21.28 6.85 21.98
N ILE A 85 22.50 6.40 22.28
CA ILE A 85 23.57 6.27 21.28
C ILE A 85 23.19 5.25 20.20
N MET A 86 22.70 4.07 20.61
CA MET A 86 22.28 3.03 19.67
C MET A 86 21.15 3.51 18.76
N MET A 87 20.23 4.33 19.28
CA MET A 87 19.18 4.97 18.49
C MET A 87 19.71 5.93 17.45
N PHE A 88 20.61 6.84 17.83
CA PHE A 88 21.22 7.76 16.88
C PHE A 88 22.01 7.02 15.80
N MET A 89 22.75 5.97 16.17
CA MET A 89 23.46 5.13 15.20
C MET A 89 22.50 4.43 14.25
N PHE A 90 21.38 3.88 14.75
CA PHE A 90 20.37 3.23 13.91
C PHE A 90 19.73 4.23 12.93
N PHE A 91 19.31 5.40 13.39
CA PHE A 91 18.79 6.46 12.51
C PHE A 91 19.81 6.93 11.47
N PHE A 92 21.08 7.02 11.85
CA PHE A 92 22.14 7.41 10.93
C PHE A 92 22.34 6.36 9.82
N LEU A 93 22.27 5.06 10.16
CA LEU A 93 22.32 3.98 9.18
C LEU A 93 21.14 4.04 8.18
N LEU A 94 19.93 4.38 8.64
CA LEU A 94 18.77 4.56 7.75
C LEU A 94 18.99 5.67 6.73
N ILE A 95 19.48 6.82 7.21
CA ILE A 95 19.77 7.97 6.34
C ILE A 95 20.83 7.60 5.31
N LEU A 96 21.89 6.91 5.72
CA LEU A 96 22.94 6.44 4.81
C LEU A 96 22.42 5.44 3.78
N GLY A 97 21.57 4.48 4.18
CA GLY A 97 20.93 3.53 3.27
C GLY A 97 20.09 4.23 2.21
N LEU A 98 19.26 5.18 2.62
CA LEU A 98 18.46 6.00 1.71
C LEU A 98 19.32 6.82 0.75
N PHE A 99 20.41 7.42 1.23
CA PHE A 99 21.35 8.14 0.36
C PHE A 99 22.01 7.22 -0.67
N PHE A 100 22.38 6.00 -0.28
CA PHE A 100 22.94 5.02 -1.20
C PHE A 100 21.95 4.65 -2.32
N GLU A 101 20.70 4.38 -1.97
CA GLU A 101 19.64 4.05 -2.93
C GLU A 101 19.33 5.22 -3.88
N MET A 102 19.36 6.46 -3.38
CA MET A 102 19.22 7.66 -4.20
C MET A 102 20.34 7.78 -5.24
N ILE A 103 21.59 7.47 -4.88
CA ILE A 103 22.74 7.50 -5.79
C ILE A 103 22.64 6.38 -6.84
N GLU A 104 22.18 5.19 -6.45
CA GLU A 104 21.95 4.07 -7.38
C GLU A 104 20.83 4.39 -8.40
N GLY A 105 19.99 5.38 -8.11
CA GLY A 105 18.88 5.78 -8.97
C GLY A 105 17.73 4.76 -8.95
N SER A 106 17.66 3.89 -7.93
CA SER A 106 16.56 2.94 -7.74
C SER A 106 15.21 3.63 -7.55
N LEU A 107 15.23 4.87 -7.07
CA LEU A 107 14.08 5.75 -6.84
C LEU A 107 13.67 6.56 -8.08
N ASN A 108 14.48 6.56 -9.16
CA ASN A 108 14.16 7.32 -10.36
C ASN A 108 13.13 6.56 -11.19
N TRP A 109 11.91 7.11 -11.23
CA TRP A 109 10.80 6.53 -11.99
C TRP A 109 10.82 6.91 -13.47
N LEU A 110 11.39 8.07 -13.80
CA LEU A 110 11.46 8.58 -15.17
C LEU A 110 12.85 8.30 -15.75
N ASN A 111 12.99 7.14 -16.40
CA ASN A 111 14.01 6.85 -17.40
C ASN A 111 13.36 6.04 -18.52
#